data_AF-A0A662AK85-F1
#
_entry.id   AF-A0A662AK85-F1
#
_cell.length_a   1.000
_cell.length_b   1.000
_cell.length_c   1.000
_cell.angle_alpha   90.00
_cell.angle_beta   90.00
_cell.angle_gamma   90.00
#
_symmetry.space_group_name_H-M   'P 1'
#
loop_
_entity.id
_entity.type
_entity.pdbx_description
1 polymer ?
#
loop_
_entity_poly.entity_id
_entity_poly.type
_entity_poly.pdbx_seq_one_letter_code
_entity_poly.pdbx_strand_id
1 'polypeptide(L)'
;MTIQNYIETINKRYKSGMAREHSYRGDLEELIRELVPGVEITNEPANVTDCGNPDYVITKGKIPIGFIEAKDIGKDINSKTYKEQFDRYRKALDNLIITDYIWFRFYQHGELVHEIKIAEIVDNEIKALANKFEEFENLLQNFCTFIGQTIKSSKKLAVMMAAKARLLQNILERAVSSDEEKKEDSSIKAQYESFKQILIHDLTPQAFADIYAQTLAYGMFAARLHDKTLQDFSRQEAAELIPKTNPFLRRLFGYVAGPDIDDRIKTTVDNLADVFRATNVDALLHNFGKSTQMHDPIIHFYEDFLSAYDPKLRKSRGVWYTPEPVVNFITSFDFQHTFITKDVVERCAVSLQTGEISYLFSLYLYPDKSTDGLFAEEGLSEKGSTAGSPQGRKPNLNMEIVAEIANKLDLEFVAEDNERTLRGFETLVGLNKFAPIDILDYIYAVLHSPTYRKKYKEFLKIDFPRVPYPKTLPKFRTLAKLGSELRQIHLLESPKVEEYITSYPKNGNNTITTKIAKKDWELTGKFEEGALRGFQPLVGLEKGRVWISNEQYFDNIPLVAWEFYIGGYQPAQKWLKDRKQRELSFDDILHYQKIIVALTETDRIMKEIDKIEIE
;
A
#
# COMPACT_ATOMS: atom_id res chain seq x y z
N MET A 1 1.00 53.72 18.18
CA MET A 1 0.01 53.71 19.24
C MET A 1 0.52 52.90 20.43
N THR A 2 0.88 53.58 21.52
CA THR A 2 1.11 52.92 22.82
C THR A 2 -0.24 52.58 23.48
N ILE A 3 -0.25 51.62 24.43
CA ILE A 3 -1.47 51.25 25.19
C ILE A 3 -2.09 52.47 25.89
N GLN A 4 -1.25 53.40 26.36
CA GLN A 4 -1.69 54.67 26.94
C GLN A 4 -2.45 55.54 25.94
N ASN A 5 -1.91 55.72 24.72
CA ASN A 5 -2.57 56.50 23.67
C ASN A 5 -3.88 55.85 23.20
N TYR A 6 -3.93 54.51 23.21
CA TYR A 6 -5.15 53.75 22.91
C TYR A 6 -6.25 54.08 23.93
N ILE A 7 -5.96 53.99 25.22
CA ILE A 7 -6.95 54.29 26.28
C ILE A 7 -7.42 55.74 26.22
N GLU A 8 -6.53 56.70 25.97
CA GLU A 8 -6.89 58.11 25.81
C GLU A 8 -7.83 58.35 24.61
N THR A 9 -7.56 57.68 23.49
CA THR A 9 -8.39 57.75 22.28
C THR A 9 -9.79 57.18 22.52
N ILE A 10 -9.87 56.02 23.18
CA ILE A 10 -11.14 55.39 23.53
C ILE A 10 -11.92 56.24 24.54
N ASN A 11 -11.25 56.80 25.56
CA ASN A 11 -11.88 57.67 26.56
C ASN A 11 -12.49 58.92 25.91
N LYS A 12 -11.79 59.52 24.94
CA LYS A 12 -12.31 60.66 24.16
C LYS A 12 -13.57 60.28 23.36
N ARG A 13 -13.58 59.09 22.74
CA ARG A 13 -14.75 58.57 22.01
C ARG A 13 -15.90 58.19 22.94
N TYR A 14 -15.62 57.60 24.10
CA TYR A 14 -16.60 57.26 25.13
C TYR A 14 -17.29 58.51 25.71
N LYS A 15 -16.52 59.55 26.06
CA LYS A 15 -17.06 60.84 26.54
C LYS A 15 -17.91 61.60 25.50
N SER A 16 -17.69 61.33 24.21
CA SER A 16 -18.45 61.98 23.13
C SER A 16 -19.92 61.54 23.08
N GLY A 17 -20.26 60.37 23.64
CA GLY A 17 -21.62 59.83 23.65
C GLY A 17 -22.20 59.47 22.27
N MET A 18 -21.44 59.67 21.18
CA MET A 18 -21.85 59.41 19.79
C MET A 18 -21.21 58.15 19.20
N ALA A 19 -20.27 57.53 19.91
CA ALA A 19 -19.57 56.33 19.46
C ALA A 19 -20.47 55.08 19.62
N ARG A 20 -20.47 54.22 18.60
CA ARG A 20 -21.06 52.87 18.64
C ARG A 20 -19.93 51.85 18.53
N GLU A 21 -20.21 50.58 18.76
CA GLU A 21 -19.28 49.44 18.65
C GLU A 21 -18.27 49.53 17.48
N HIS A 22 -18.70 49.91 16.27
CA HIS A 22 -17.81 50.07 15.10
C HIS A 22 -16.75 51.18 15.24
N SER A 23 -17.01 52.20 16.06
CA SER A 23 -16.15 53.36 16.24
C SER A 23 -14.86 53.06 16.99
N TYR A 24 -14.83 51.97 17.77
CA TYR A 24 -13.66 51.50 18.54
C TYR A 24 -12.83 50.48 17.77
N ARG A 25 -13.35 49.98 16.64
CA ARG A 25 -12.75 48.83 15.96
C ARG A 25 -11.40 49.13 15.33
N GLY A 26 -11.27 50.30 14.71
CA GLY A 26 -10.03 50.74 14.08
C GLY A 26 -8.92 50.99 15.09
N ASP A 27 -9.26 51.52 16.27
CA ASP A 27 -8.27 51.82 17.31
C ASP A 27 -7.65 50.52 17.87
N LEU A 28 -8.44 49.43 17.98
CA LEU A 28 -7.94 48.12 18.41
C LEU A 28 -7.05 47.45 17.36
N GLU A 29 -7.40 47.58 16.08
CA GLU A 29 -6.59 47.08 14.97
C GLU A 29 -5.20 47.75 14.94
N GLU A 30 -5.15 49.08 15.11
CA GLU A 30 -3.90 49.83 15.13
C GLU A 30 -3.02 49.45 16.32
N LEU A 31 -3.61 49.23 17.50
CA LEU A 31 -2.91 48.79 18.69
C LEU A 31 -2.21 47.43 18.47
N ILE A 32 -2.95 46.43 17.97
CA ILE A 32 -2.41 45.07 17.80
C ILE A 32 -1.32 45.04 16.73
N ARG A 33 -1.49 45.83 15.65
CA ARG A 33 -0.51 45.94 14.57
C ARG A 33 0.83 46.50 15.03
N GLU A 34 0.83 47.39 16.02
CA GLU A 34 2.06 47.94 16.59
C GLU A 34 2.68 47.10 17.70
N LEU A 35 1.87 46.45 18.54
CA LEU A 35 2.38 45.63 19.65
C LEU A 35 3.03 44.31 19.20
N VAL A 36 2.62 43.78 18.04
CA VAL A 36 3.14 42.50 17.52
C VAL A 36 3.61 42.66 16.07
N PRO A 37 4.90 42.95 15.83
CA PRO A 37 5.44 43.05 14.48
C PRO A 37 5.37 41.69 13.76
N GLY A 38 4.78 41.67 12.56
CA GLY A 38 4.75 40.47 11.70
C GLY A 38 3.44 39.67 11.68
N VAL A 39 2.38 40.18 12.30
CA VAL A 39 1.01 39.67 12.12
C VAL A 39 0.15 40.69 11.37
N GLU A 40 -0.77 40.21 10.55
CA GLU A 40 -1.82 41.02 9.92
C GLU A 40 -3.13 40.79 10.69
N ILE A 41 -3.82 41.87 11.03
CA ILE A 41 -5.16 41.81 11.61
C ILE A 41 -6.16 42.32 10.57
N THR A 42 -7.25 41.59 10.38
CA THR A 42 -8.32 41.96 9.44
C THR A 42 -9.65 42.01 10.18
N ASN A 43 -10.33 43.14 10.07
CA ASN A 43 -11.69 43.38 10.56
C ASN A 43 -12.73 42.86 9.55
N GLU A 44 -13.81 42.24 10.04
CA GLU A 44 -14.90 41.66 9.24
C GLU A 44 -14.43 40.75 8.09
N PRO A 45 -13.68 39.68 8.38
CA PRO A 45 -13.13 38.86 7.32
C PRO A 45 -14.22 38.01 6.66
N ALA A 46 -14.22 37.95 5.32
CA ALA A 46 -15.21 37.20 4.56
C ALA A 46 -14.96 35.68 4.64
N ASN A 47 -15.96 34.92 5.09
CA ASN A 47 -16.03 33.45 5.04
C ASN A 47 -14.83 32.71 5.69
N VAL A 48 -14.47 33.06 6.93
CA VAL A 48 -13.30 32.44 7.59
C VAL A 48 -13.64 31.18 8.39
N THR A 49 -14.87 31.06 8.91
CA THR A 49 -15.23 29.90 9.75
C THR A 49 -16.66 29.41 9.52
N ASP A 50 -16.88 28.10 9.70
CA ASP A 50 -18.19 27.44 9.56
C ASP A 50 -19.13 27.69 10.76
N CYS A 51 -18.69 28.45 11.77
CA CYS A 51 -19.40 28.64 13.04
C CYS A 51 -19.91 30.08 13.29
N GLY A 52 -19.77 30.96 12.29
CA GLY A 52 -20.03 32.40 12.36
C GLY A 52 -18.76 33.22 12.07
N ASN A 53 -18.87 34.51 11.79
CA ASN A 53 -17.70 35.36 11.54
C ASN A 53 -17.37 36.14 12.82
N PRO A 54 -16.21 35.88 13.45
CA PRO A 54 -15.68 36.76 14.50
C PRO A 54 -15.38 38.15 13.96
N ASP A 55 -15.40 39.17 14.82
CA ASP A 55 -15.14 40.55 14.42
C ASP A 55 -13.74 40.76 13.82
N TYR A 56 -12.73 40.02 14.31
CA TYR A 56 -11.37 40.08 13.79
C TYR A 56 -10.74 38.70 13.62
N VAL A 57 -9.88 38.60 12.59
CA VAL A 57 -8.93 37.50 12.43
C VAL A 57 -7.50 38.05 12.46
N ILE A 58 -6.64 37.38 13.22
CA ILE A 58 -5.19 37.60 13.19
C ILE A 58 -4.57 36.52 12.31
N THR A 59 -3.77 36.93 11.33
CA THR A 59 -3.06 36.05 10.40
C THR A 59 -1.56 36.28 10.48
N LYS A 60 -0.79 35.20 10.34
CA LYS A 60 0.66 35.26 10.10
C LYS A 60 0.91 34.77 8.67
N GLY A 61 1.15 35.71 7.76
CA GLY A 61 1.10 35.43 6.32
C GLY A 61 -0.32 35.03 5.88
N LYS A 62 -0.50 33.81 5.34
CA LYS A 62 -1.82 33.30 4.89
C LYS A 62 -2.53 32.40 5.90
N ILE A 63 -1.98 32.21 7.10
CA ILE A 63 -2.50 31.28 8.10
C ILE A 63 -3.20 32.07 9.22
N PRO A 64 -4.47 31.81 9.53
CA PRO A 64 -5.14 32.39 10.70
C PRO A 64 -4.54 31.77 11.98
N ILE A 65 -4.11 32.60 12.91
CA ILE A 65 -3.48 32.18 14.18
C ILE A 65 -4.39 32.43 15.40
N GLY A 66 -5.36 33.33 15.28
CA GLY A 66 -6.28 33.64 16.36
C GLY A 66 -7.43 34.53 15.92
N PHE A 67 -8.49 34.55 16.73
CA PHE A 67 -9.71 35.31 16.47
C PHE A 67 -10.03 36.23 17.65
N ILE A 68 -10.64 37.37 17.38
CA ILE A 68 -11.10 38.30 18.41
C ILE A 68 -12.57 38.62 18.18
N GLU A 69 -13.36 38.49 19.23
CA GLU A 69 -14.76 38.95 19.28
C GLU A 69 -14.82 40.14 20.25
N ALA A 70 -15.33 41.27 19.76
CA ALA A 70 -15.43 42.49 20.54
C ALA A 70 -16.89 42.83 20.86
N LYS A 71 -17.13 43.51 21.99
CA LYS A 71 -18.43 44.08 22.34
C LYS A 71 -18.25 45.53 22.77
N ASP A 72 -19.34 46.27 22.74
CA ASP A 72 -19.33 47.68 23.12
C ASP A 72 -18.92 47.89 24.59
N ILE A 73 -18.24 49.00 24.86
CA ILE A 73 -17.67 49.32 26.18
C ILE A 73 -18.78 49.46 27.22
N GLY A 74 -18.65 48.75 28.35
CA GLY A 74 -19.61 48.80 29.46
C GLY A 74 -20.79 47.84 29.33
N LYS A 75 -20.85 47.00 28.28
CA LYS A 75 -21.78 45.86 28.23
C LYS A 75 -21.23 44.67 29.01
N ASP A 76 -22.08 44.00 29.79
CA ASP A 76 -21.67 42.82 30.53
C ASP A 76 -21.41 41.63 29.58
N ILE A 77 -20.14 41.29 29.43
CA ILE A 77 -19.66 40.16 28.64
C ILE A 77 -20.17 38.81 29.22
N ASN A 78 -20.64 38.78 30.47
CA ASN A 78 -21.25 37.58 31.08
C ASN A 78 -22.79 37.50 30.92
N SER A 79 -23.40 38.42 30.17
CA SER A 79 -24.84 38.40 29.94
C SER A 79 -25.31 37.10 29.28
N LYS A 80 -26.47 36.58 29.73
CA LYS A 80 -27.10 35.37 29.16
C LYS A 80 -27.32 35.47 27.64
N THR A 81 -27.49 36.68 27.12
CA THR A 81 -27.70 36.96 25.69
C THR A 81 -26.50 36.57 24.82
N TYR A 82 -25.28 36.68 25.33
CA TYR A 82 -24.05 36.38 24.58
C TYR A 82 -23.52 34.97 24.81
N LYS A 83 -24.07 34.26 25.80
CA LYS A 83 -23.59 32.95 26.23
C LYS A 83 -23.63 31.90 25.11
N GLU A 84 -24.71 31.85 24.32
CA GLU A 84 -24.82 30.91 23.20
C GLU A 84 -23.82 31.20 22.08
N GLN A 85 -23.57 32.48 21.78
CA GLN A 85 -22.59 32.90 20.77
C GLN A 85 -21.16 32.56 21.22
N PHE A 86 -20.81 32.89 22.46
CA PHE A 86 -19.48 32.61 23.02
C PHE A 86 -19.25 31.12 23.22
N ASP A 87 -20.26 30.34 23.63
CA ASP A 87 -20.15 28.88 23.72
C ASP A 87 -19.88 28.25 22.34
N ARG A 88 -20.50 28.78 21.28
CA ARG A 88 -20.26 28.35 19.91
C ARG A 88 -18.84 28.66 19.45
N TYR A 89 -18.35 29.87 19.70
CA TYR A 89 -16.98 30.25 19.34
C TYR A 89 -15.91 29.54 20.16
N ARG A 90 -16.11 29.36 21.48
CA ARG A 90 -15.18 28.62 22.34
C ARG A 90 -15.05 27.14 21.95
N LYS A 91 -16.11 26.52 21.46
CA LYS A 91 -16.07 25.13 20.98
C LYS A 91 -15.44 25.00 19.59
N ALA A 92 -15.60 26.01 18.75
CA ALA A 92 -15.16 25.96 17.35
C ALA A 92 -13.72 26.45 17.15
N LEU A 93 -13.29 27.47 17.91
CA LEU A 93 -12.03 28.17 17.73
C LEU A 93 -11.05 27.80 18.85
N ASP A 94 -9.82 27.40 18.47
CA ASP A 94 -8.81 26.95 19.43
C ASP A 94 -8.06 28.10 20.11
N ASN A 95 -8.09 29.30 19.53
CA ASN A 95 -7.42 30.49 20.06
C ASN A 95 -8.33 31.71 19.85
N LEU A 96 -8.95 32.20 20.93
CA LEU A 96 -10.00 33.22 20.90
C LEU A 96 -9.79 34.27 22.00
N ILE A 97 -9.91 35.55 21.66
CA ILE A 97 -10.04 36.64 22.62
C ILE A 97 -11.48 37.14 22.61
N ILE A 98 -12.06 37.32 23.80
CA ILE A 98 -13.32 38.04 23.98
C ILE A 98 -13.01 39.32 24.75
N THR A 99 -13.44 40.47 24.21
CA THR A 99 -13.11 41.78 24.80
C THR A 99 -14.26 42.78 24.71
N ASP A 100 -14.31 43.72 25.67
CA ASP A 100 -15.12 44.95 25.62
C ASP A 100 -14.24 46.19 25.37
N TYR A 101 -13.07 46.01 24.75
CA TYR A 101 -12.00 46.99 24.54
C TYR A 101 -11.22 47.41 25.80
N ILE A 102 -11.66 46.99 26.99
CA ILE A 102 -11.01 47.33 28.27
C ILE A 102 -10.62 46.07 29.06
N TRP A 103 -11.44 45.03 28.96
CA TRP A 103 -11.28 43.74 29.60
C TRP A 103 -11.11 42.66 28.55
N PHE A 104 -9.96 41.99 28.57
CA PHE A 104 -9.57 40.96 27.62
C PHE A 104 -9.56 39.59 28.30
N ARG A 105 -10.26 38.63 27.70
CA ARG A 105 -10.31 37.23 28.14
C ARG A 105 -9.73 36.34 27.06
N PHE A 106 -8.65 35.64 27.40
CA PHE A 106 -7.90 34.76 26.51
C PHE A 106 -8.37 33.32 26.70
N TYR A 107 -8.89 32.74 25.62
CA TYR A 107 -9.32 31.35 25.58
C TYR A 107 -8.42 30.53 24.66
N GLN A 108 -7.95 29.38 25.15
CA GLN A 108 -7.26 28.36 24.36
C GLN A 108 -7.97 27.02 24.54
N HIS A 109 -8.23 26.33 23.43
CA HIS A 109 -8.97 25.05 23.40
C HIS A 109 -10.33 25.09 24.14
N GLY A 110 -10.98 26.25 24.15
CA GLY A 110 -12.26 26.47 24.82
C GLY A 110 -12.18 26.76 26.33
N GLU A 111 -11.00 26.67 26.94
CA GLU A 111 -10.76 26.99 28.34
C GLU A 111 -10.23 28.42 28.50
N LEU A 112 -10.61 29.09 29.60
CA LEU A 112 -10.11 30.42 29.93
C LEU A 112 -8.70 30.27 30.51
N VAL A 113 -7.69 30.73 29.78
CA VAL A 113 -6.28 30.67 30.21
C VAL A 113 -5.94 31.88 31.07
N HIS A 114 -6.39 33.07 30.64
CA HIS A 114 -6.09 34.31 31.35
C HIS A 114 -7.19 35.35 31.13
N GLU A 115 -7.33 36.27 32.07
CA GLU A 115 -8.11 37.49 31.90
C GLU A 115 -7.36 38.70 32.44
N ILE A 116 -7.49 39.85 31.78
CA ILE A 116 -6.79 41.07 32.17
C ILE A 116 -7.60 42.31 31.81
N LYS A 117 -7.61 43.29 32.73
CA LYS A 117 -8.21 44.60 32.51
C LYS A 117 -7.10 45.63 32.35
N ILE A 118 -7.12 46.39 31.25
CA ILE A 118 -6.15 47.45 30.97
C ILE A 118 -6.63 48.83 31.42
N ALA A 119 -7.93 48.97 31.72
CA ALA A 119 -8.52 50.18 32.27
C ALA A 119 -9.76 49.85 33.14
N GLU A 120 -10.25 50.83 33.89
CA GLU A 120 -11.50 50.75 34.63
C GLU A 120 -12.35 52.00 34.40
N ILE A 121 -13.67 51.82 34.40
CA ILE A 121 -14.62 52.92 34.28
C ILE A 121 -14.89 53.46 35.68
N VAL A 122 -14.39 54.66 35.98
CA VAL A 122 -14.62 55.36 37.25
C VAL A 122 -15.17 56.74 36.93
N ASP A 123 -16.34 57.07 37.48
CA ASP A 123 -17.00 58.38 37.27
C ASP A 123 -17.27 58.72 35.78
N ASN A 124 -17.70 57.74 34.98
CA ASN A 124 -17.88 57.89 33.52
C ASN A 124 -16.60 58.22 32.73
N GLU A 125 -15.43 58.02 33.32
CA GLU A 125 -14.13 58.13 32.65
C GLU A 125 -13.41 56.78 32.62
N ILE A 126 -12.77 56.47 31.50
CA ILE A 126 -11.91 55.29 31.39
C ILE A 126 -10.54 55.67 31.95
N LYS A 127 -10.19 55.12 33.13
CA LYS A 127 -8.89 55.31 33.79
C LYS A 127 -7.96 54.15 33.47
N ALA A 128 -6.77 54.46 32.96
CA ALA A 128 -5.74 53.48 32.62
C ALA A 128 -5.18 52.76 33.86
N LEU A 129 -5.01 51.45 33.77
CA LEU A 129 -4.28 50.63 34.74
C LEU A 129 -2.86 50.36 34.24
N ALA A 130 -1.98 51.36 34.39
CA ALA A 130 -0.63 51.33 33.83
C ALA A 130 0.23 50.14 34.32
N ASN A 131 -0.04 49.63 35.53
CA ASN A 131 0.62 48.45 36.10
C ASN A 131 0.26 47.13 35.39
N LYS A 132 -0.71 47.13 34.48
CA LYS A 132 -1.17 45.96 33.72
C LYS A 132 -0.74 45.97 32.25
N PHE A 133 -0.06 47.02 31.79
CA PHE A 133 0.32 47.17 30.38
C PHE A 133 1.35 46.15 29.93
N GLU A 134 2.41 45.96 30.72
CA GLU A 134 3.48 44.99 30.42
C GLU A 134 2.94 43.55 30.42
N GLU A 135 2.04 43.23 31.35
CA GLU A 135 1.37 41.93 31.42
C GLU A 135 0.47 41.70 30.19
N PHE A 136 -0.28 42.71 29.76
CA PHE A 136 -1.11 42.64 28.55
C PHE A 136 -0.30 42.45 27.28
N GLU A 137 0.82 43.18 27.12
CA GLU A 137 1.70 43.06 25.97
C GLU A 137 2.29 41.65 25.84
N ASN A 138 2.78 41.09 26.96
CA ASN A 138 3.28 39.72 26.99
C ASN A 138 2.18 38.68 26.68
N LEU A 139 0.96 38.86 27.21
CA LEU A 139 -0.17 37.98 26.90
C LEU A 139 -0.57 38.04 25.42
N LEU A 140 -0.56 39.22 24.82
CA LEU A 140 -0.88 39.40 23.41
C LEU A 140 0.21 38.81 22.50
N GLN A 141 1.49 38.98 22.84
CA GLN A 141 2.59 38.34 22.14
C GLN A 141 2.51 36.82 22.24
N ASN A 142 2.24 36.28 23.44
CA ASN A 142 2.05 34.84 23.66
C ASN A 142 0.82 34.29 22.91
N PHE A 143 -0.25 35.09 22.79
CA PHE A 143 -1.42 34.74 22.00
C PHE A 143 -1.10 34.64 20.50
N CYS A 144 -0.24 35.52 19.99
CA CYS A 144 0.18 35.55 18.59
C CYS A 144 1.30 34.54 18.26
N THR A 145 2.05 34.04 19.25
CA THR A 145 2.99 32.92 19.07
C THR A 145 2.30 31.56 19.13
N PHE A 146 1.06 31.50 19.65
CA PHE A 146 0.26 30.28 19.65
C PHE A 146 -0.13 29.87 18.22
N ILE A 147 0.51 28.82 17.71
CA ILE A 147 0.09 28.13 16.49
C ILE A 147 -1.04 27.18 16.88
N GLY A 148 -2.27 27.71 16.89
CA GLY A 148 -3.45 26.89 17.10
C GLY A 148 -3.60 25.83 16.01
N GLN A 149 -4.17 24.68 16.37
CA GLN A 149 -4.45 23.57 15.44
C GLN A 149 -5.65 23.92 14.53
N THR A 150 -5.46 24.89 13.63
CA THR A 150 -6.54 25.43 12.79
C THR A 150 -7.08 24.45 11.75
N ILE A 151 -6.35 23.36 11.46
CA ILE A 151 -6.76 22.35 10.49
C ILE A 151 -7.43 21.19 11.22
N LYS A 152 -8.76 21.22 11.28
CA LYS A 152 -9.60 20.17 11.88
C LYS A 152 -10.16 19.15 10.87
N SER A 153 -9.87 19.33 9.58
CA SER A 153 -10.39 18.49 8.50
C SER A 153 -9.26 17.80 7.73
N SER A 154 -9.34 16.48 7.63
CA SER A 154 -8.41 15.65 6.83
C SER A 154 -8.35 16.07 5.37
N LYS A 155 -9.49 16.40 4.78
CA LYS A 155 -9.60 16.77 3.38
C LYS A 155 -8.91 18.11 3.14
N LYS A 156 -9.08 19.05 4.08
CA LYS A 156 -8.37 20.33 4.06
C LYS A 156 -6.85 20.11 4.22
N LEU A 157 -6.42 19.25 5.15
CA LEU A 157 -5.02 18.87 5.30
C LEU A 157 -4.45 18.25 4.01
N ALA A 158 -5.16 17.31 3.40
CA ALA A 158 -4.75 16.61 2.18
C ALA A 158 -4.58 17.59 1.01
N VAL A 159 -5.53 18.52 0.84
CA VAL A 159 -5.45 19.57 -0.20
C VAL A 159 -4.26 20.51 0.05
N MET A 160 -4.03 20.93 1.30
CA MET A 160 -2.89 21.79 1.64
C MET A 160 -1.55 21.08 1.43
N MET A 161 -1.46 19.80 1.82
CA MET A 161 -0.30 18.95 1.60
C MET A 161 -0.02 18.76 0.11
N ALA A 162 -1.05 18.47 -0.69
CA ALA A 162 -0.95 18.33 -2.14
C ALA A 162 -0.45 19.61 -2.82
N ALA A 163 -0.94 20.78 -2.39
CA ALA A 163 -0.49 22.07 -2.91
C ALA A 163 1.01 22.30 -2.63
N LYS A 164 1.48 21.98 -1.42
CA LYS A 164 2.90 22.10 -1.05
C LYS A 164 3.78 21.09 -1.80
N ALA A 165 3.31 19.86 -1.95
CA ALA A 165 3.99 18.83 -2.72
C ALA A 165 4.13 19.21 -4.21
N ARG A 166 3.07 19.76 -4.83
CA ARG A 166 3.15 20.26 -6.22
C ARG A 166 4.12 21.42 -6.36
N LEU A 167 4.17 22.32 -5.38
CA LEU A 167 5.15 23.40 -5.38
C LEU A 167 6.58 22.84 -5.34
N LEU A 168 6.82 21.87 -4.46
CA LEU A 168 8.10 21.18 -4.35
C LEU A 168 8.48 20.46 -5.66
N GLN A 169 7.54 19.73 -6.27
CA GLN A 169 7.72 19.10 -7.57
C GLN A 169 8.19 20.12 -8.63
N ASN A 170 7.47 21.23 -8.78
CA ASN A 170 7.82 22.25 -9.77
C ASN A 170 9.21 22.86 -9.53
N ILE A 171 9.60 23.04 -8.27
CA ILE A 171 10.93 23.56 -7.91
C ILE A 171 12.01 22.54 -8.25
N LEU A 172 11.80 21.26 -7.91
CA LEU A 172 12.74 20.17 -8.19
C LEU A 172 12.92 19.95 -9.69
N GLU A 173 11.83 19.95 -10.46
CA GLU A 173 11.89 19.79 -11.91
C GLU A 173 12.72 20.91 -12.55
N ARG A 174 12.44 22.17 -12.20
CA ARG A 174 13.21 23.32 -12.69
C ARG A 174 14.66 23.30 -12.25
N ALA A 175 14.93 22.88 -11.02
CA ALA A 175 16.28 22.76 -10.49
C ALA A 175 17.08 21.73 -11.27
N VAL A 176 16.56 20.50 -11.42
CA VAL A 176 17.24 19.43 -12.15
C VAL A 176 17.44 19.81 -13.61
N SER A 177 16.41 20.33 -14.30
CA SER A 177 16.54 20.74 -15.70
C SER A 177 17.56 21.87 -15.89
N SER A 178 17.57 22.89 -15.03
CA SER A 178 18.59 23.95 -15.07
C SER A 178 20.00 23.40 -14.83
N ASP A 179 20.15 22.48 -13.88
CA ASP A 179 21.46 21.93 -13.50
C ASP A 179 21.99 20.96 -14.59
N GLU A 180 21.11 20.24 -15.27
CA GLU A 180 21.43 19.45 -16.49
C GLU A 180 21.88 20.36 -17.65
N GLU A 181 21.14 21.43 -17.93
CA GLU A 181 21.46 22.38 -19.01
C GLU A 181 22.79 23.11 -18.78
N LYS A 182 23.05 23.55 -17.54
CA LYS A 182 24.27 24.30 -17.18
C LYS A 182 25.45 23.41 -16.83
N LYS A 183 25.27 22.09 -16.79
CA LYS A 183 26.26 21.12 -16.28
C LYS A 183 26.78 21.47 -14.89
N GLU A 184 25.93 22.04 -14.04
CA GLU A 184 26.27 22.33 -12.64
C GLU A 184 26.19 21.04 -11.82
N ASP A 185 27.11 20.84 -10.88
CA ASP A 185 27.06 19.72 -9.93
C ASP A 185 26.41 20.18 -8.62
N SER A 186 25.08 20.17 -8.62
CA SER A 186 24.28 20.47 -7.44
C SER A 186 23.98 19.22 -6.61
N SER A 187 23.61 19.41 -5.34
CA SER A 187 23.19 18.31 -4.49
C SER A 187 21.87 17.68 -4.95
N ILE A 188 20.97 18.45 -5.57
CA ILE A 188 19.72 17.92 -6.18
C ILE A 188 20.03 17.03 -7.39
N LYS A 189 20.98 17.43 -8.25
CA LYS A 189 21.41 16.61 -9.40
C LYS A 189 22.07 15.32 -8.95
N ALA A 190 22.89 15.35 -7.90
CA ALA A 190 23.46 14.15 -7.30
C ALA A 190 22.37 13.19 -6.76
N GLN A 191 21.28 13.72 -6.19
CA GLN A 191 20.12 12.91 -5.81
C GLN A 191 19.43 12.31 -7.04
N TYR A 192 19.20 13.10 -8.09
CA TYR A 192 18.61 12.62 -9.34
C TYR A 192 19.43 11.48 -9.99
N GLU A 193 20.75 11.64 -10.09
CA GLU A 193 21.63 10.59 -10.61
C GLU A 193 21.62 9.34 -9.71
N SER A 194 21.63 9.53 -8.39
CA SER A 194 21.50 8.39 -7.47
C SER A 194 20.15 7.67 -7.63
N PHE A 195 19.07 8.39 -7.91
CA PHE A 195 17.74 7.80 -8.17
C PHE A 195 17.72 7.03 -9.50
N LYS A 196 18.37 7.58 -10.54
CA LYS A 196 18.46 6.95 -11.86
C LYS A 196 19.25 5.63 -11.81
N GLN A 197 20.34 5.59 -11.03
CA GLN A 197 21.16 4.38 -10.88
C GLN A 197 20.50 3.27 -10.03
N ILE A 198 19.70 3.63 -9.02
CA ILE A 198 19.14 2.66 -8.07
C ILE A 198 17.77 2.15 -8.50
N LEU A 199 16.92 3.00 -9.09
CA LEU A 199 15.50 2.69 -9.29
C LEU A 199 15.14 2.45 -10.77
N ILE A 200 15.41 3.41 -11.66
CA ILE A 200 14.94 3.41 -13.05
C ILE A 200 15.96 4.13 -13.93
N HIS A 201 16.57 3.43 -14.89
CA HIS A 201 17.60 4.00 -15.76
C HIS A 201 17.05 5.08 -16.73
N ASP A 202 15.75 5.02 -17.04
CA ASP A 202 15.04 5.97 -17.93
C ASP A 202 14.24 7.05 -17.16
N LEU A 203 14.70 7.42 -15.96
CA LEU A 203 14.02 8.44 -15.15
C LEU A 203 14.20 9.83 -15.77
N THR A 204 13.09 10.52 -16.08
CA THR A 204 13.10 11.93 -16.53
C THR A 204 13.13 12.90 -15.33
N PRO A 205 13.60 14.15 -15.50
CA PRO A 205 13.56 15.16 -14.43
C PRO A 205 12.16 15.36 -13.83
N GLN A 206 11.14 15.34 -14.69
CA GLN A 206 9.74 15.45 -14.29
C GLN A 206 9.29 14.26 -13.43
N ALA A 207 9.62 13.03 -13.85
CA ALA A 207 9.28 11.82 -13.11
C ALA A 207 10.04 11.74 -11.77
N PHE A 208 11.30 12.19 -11.74
CA PHE A 208 12.06 12.32 -10.50
C PHE A 208 11.42 13.30 -9.53
N ALA A 209 11.13 14.52 -9.99
CA ALA A 209 10.54 15.56 -9.17
C ALA A 209 9.19 15.12 -8.57
N ASP A 210 8.40 14.39 -9.36
CA ASP A 210 7.11 13.85 -8.93
C ASP A 210 7.27 12.78 -7.82
N ILE A 211 8.10 11.76 -8.05
CA ILE A 211 8.36 10.70 -7.07
C ILE A 211 8.94 11.30 -5.78
N TYR A 212 9.88 12.23 -5.90
CA TYR A 212 10.54 12.86 -4.77
C TYR A 212 9.55 13.67 -3.92
N ALA A 213 8.74 14.52 -4.57
CA ALA A 213 7.77 15.36 -3.86
C ALA A 213 6.68 14.55 -3.15
N GLN A 214 6.15 13.52 -3.81
CA GLN A 214 5.15 12.63 -3.19
C GLN A 214 5.74 11.85 -2.01
N THR A 215 6.93 11.28 -2.18
CA THR A 215 7.60 10.49 -1.14
C THR A 215 7.90 11.35 0.08
N LEU A 216 8.35 12.59 -0.13
CA LEU A 216 8.65 13.49 0.98
C LEU A 216 7.37 13.92 1.71
N ALA A 217 6.32 14.29 0.98
CA ALA A 217 5.05 14.70 1.56
C ALA A 217 4.43 13.59 2.41
N TYR A 218 4.38 12.37 1.86
CA TYR A 218 3.82 11.22 2.56
C TYR A 218 4.70 10.74 3.71
N GLY A 219 6.03 10.74 3.53
CA GLY A 219 6.96 10.39 4.59
C GLY A 219 6.86 11.35 5.78
N MET A 220 6.72 12.66 5.54
CA MET A 220 6.53 13.63 6.64
C MET A 220 5.18 13.44 7.34
N PHE A 221 4.12 13.13 6.59
CA PHE A 221 2.84 12.75 7.20
C PHE A 221 2.97 11.50 8.08
N ALA A 222 3.62 10.44 7.56
CA ALA A 222 3.84 9.20 8.31
C ALA A 222 4.70 9.41 9.56
N ALA A 223 5.76 10.21 9.46
CA ALA A 223 6.57 10.61 10.61
C ALA A 223 5.72 11.34 11.66
N ARG A 224 4.85 12.26 11.23
CA ARG A 224 3.96 13.01 12.11
C ARG A 224 2.95 12.11 12.86
N LEU A 225 2.58 10.95 12.30
CA LEU A 225 1.72 9.98 12.99
C LEU A 225 2.39 9.31 14.18
N HIS A 226 3.71 9.17 14.12
CA HIS A 226 4.49 8.52 15.17
C HIS A 226 5.10 9.52 16.17
N ASP A 227 4.85 10.81 15.95
CA ASP A 227 5.30 11.92 16.75
C ASP A 227 4.38 12.12 17.97
N LYS A 228 4.98 12.27 19.16
CA LYS A 228 4.26 12.51 20.42
C LYS A 228 4.30 13.99 20.83
N THR A 229 5.07 14.83 20.15
CA THR A 229 5.34 16.23 20.47
C THR A 229 4.71 17.15 19.42
N LEU A 230 3.55 17.73 19.76
CA LEU A 230 2.70 18.40 18.77
C LEU A 230 3.25 19.74 18.25
N GLN A 231 4.18 20.40 18.94
CA GLN A 231 4.51 21.82 18.67
C GLN A 231 5.83 22.05 17.90
N ASP A 232 6.72 21.07 17.83
CA ASP A 232 8.10 21.23 17.34
C ASP A 232 8.43 20.42 16.06
N PHE A 233 7.43 19.70 15.49
CA PHE A 233 7.60 18.88 14.29
C PHE A 233 8.41 19.56 13.19
N SER A 234 9.57 19.01 12.86
CA SER A 234 10.52 19.56 11.89
C SER A 234 10.97 18.52 10.87
N ARG A 235 11.66 18.95 9.81
CA ARG A 235 12.25 18.02 8.83
C ARG A 235 13.32 17.10 9.45
N GLN A 236 14.02 17.56 10.48
CA GLN A 236 14.99 16.76 11.23
C GLN A 236 14.30 15.66 12.02
N GLU A 237 13.28 16.04 12.78
CA GLU A 237 12.48 15.10 13.56
C GLU A 237 11.76 14.08 12.66
N ALA A 238 11.26 14.53 11.50
CA ALA A 238 10.70 13.63 10.51
C ALA A 238 11.71 12.54 10.10
N ALA A 239 12.99 12.87 9.90
CA ALA A 239 14.01 11.89 9.55
C ALA A 239 14.32 10.89 10.68
N GLU A 240 14.16 11.28 11.94
CA GLU A 240 14.37 10.42 13.11
C GLU A 240 13.21 9.44 13.32
N LEU A 241 11.98 9.88 13.03
CA LEU A 241 10.75 9.11 13.22
C LEU A 241 10.48 8.09 12.10
N ILE A 242 11.09 8.26 10.91
CA ILE A 242 10.96 7.29 9.82
C ILE A 242 11.62 5.94 10.19
N PRO A 243 10.92 4.81 10.00
CA PRO A 243 11.46 3.47 10.28
C PRO A 243 12.78 3.18 9.56
N LYS A 244 13.73 2.56 10.28
CA LYS A 244 15.07 2.22 9.77
C LYS A 244 15.08 1.09 8.73
N THR A 245 13.94 0.44 8.47
CA THR A 245 13.80 -0.73 7.60
C THR A 245 13.83 -0.39 6.11
N ASN A 246 13.65 0.88 5.72
CA ASN A 246 13.67 1.31 4.33
C ASN A 246 14.91 2.19 4.03
N PRO A 247 15.97 1.63 3.41
CA PRO A 247 17.20 2.36 3.09
C PRO A 247 16.96 3.59 2.19
N PHE A 248 15.95 3.54 1.32
CA PHE A 248 15.61 4.61 0.38
C PHE A 248 15.02 5.82 1.12
N LEU A 249 13.98 5.61 1.94
CA LEU A 249 13.40 6.68 2.76
C LEU A 249 14.43 7.28 3.71
N ARG A 250 15.31 6.44 4.27
CA ARG A 250 16.38 6.90 5.16
C ARG A 250 17.37 7.83 4.46
N ARG A 251 17.78 7.51 3.23
CA ARG A 251 18.68 8.37 2.45
C ARG A 251 18.01 9.69 2.07
N LEU A 252 16.75 9.64 1.61
CA LEU A 252 15.96 10.82 1.25
C LEU A 252 15.81 11.79 2.44
N PHE A 253 15.28 11.28 3.55
CA PHE A 253 15.06 12.09 4.75
C PHE A 253 16.36 12.51 5.43
N GLY A 254 17.42 11.69 5.33
CA GLY A 254 18.76 12.06 5.77
C GLY A 254 19.32 13.28 5.03
N TYR A 255 19.12 13.34 3.71
CA TYR A 255 19.50 14.52 2.90
C TYR A 255 18.67 15.74 3.26
N VAL A 256 17.33 15.58 3.32
CA VAL A 256 16.43 16.70 3.62
C VAL A 256 16.62 17.23 5.05
N ALA A 257 16.99 16.38 6.01
CA ALA A 257 17.34 16.78 7.37
C ALA A 257 18.76 17.36 7.49
N GLY A 258 19.65 17.01 6.56
CA GLY A 258 21.07 17.35 6.59
C GLY A 258 21.38 18.83 6.36
N PRO A 259 22.64 19.24 6.62
CA PRO A 259 23.12 20.60 6.34
C PRO A 259 23.27 20.87 4.84
N ASP A 260 23.36 19.82 4.02
CA ASP A 260 23.61 19.89 2.57
C ASP A 260 22.34 20.01 1.72
N ILE A 261 21.18 20.24 2.37
CA ILE A 261 19.91 20.49 1.66
C ILE A 261 20.05 21.75 0.80
N ASP A 262 19.57 21.65 -0.45
CA ASP A 262 19.57 22.78 -1.37
C ASP A 262 18.59 23.88 -0.91
N ASP A 263 19.09 25.13 -0.84
CA ASP A 263 18.33 26.29 -0.38
C ASP A 263 17.05 26.54 -1.21
N ARG A 264 17.01 26.08 -2.47
CA ARG A 264 15.83 26.19 -3.35
C ARG A 264 14.64 25.39 -2.83
N ILE A 265 14.87 24.25 -2.17
CA ILE A 265 13.80 23.36 -1.68
C ILE A 265 13.55 23.52 -0.18
N LYS A 266 14.55 23.95 0.59
CA LYS A 266 14.52 24.06 2.06
C LYS A 266 13.26 24.75 2.59
N THR A 267 12.97 25.97 2.11
CA THR A 267 11.79 26.74 2.53
C THR A 267 10.48 26.02 2.23
N THR A 268 10.40 25.26 1.14
CA THR A 268 9.18 24.53 0.76
C THR A 268 8.94 23.33 1.68
N VAL A 269 10.01 22.65 2.09
CA VAL A 269 9.95 21.55 3.06
C VAL A 269 9.61 22.08 4.46
N ASP A 270 10.22 23.18 4.89
CA ASP A 270 9.91 23.79 6.19
C ASP A 270 8.44 24.26 6.25
N ASN A 271 7.95 24.84 5.16
CA ASN A 271 6.53 25.18 5.00
C ASN A 271 5.59 23.95 5.04
N LEU A 272 6.06 22.77 4.67
CA LEU A 272 5.29 21.54 4.78
C LEU A 272 5.26 21.06 6.24
N ALA A 273 6.36 21.20 6.99
CA ALA A 273 6.37 20.97 8.43
C ALA A 273 5.42 21.92 9.17
N ASP A 274 5.34 23.19 8.76
CA ASP A 274 4.36 24.15 9.29
C ASP A 274 2.91 23.68 9.16
N VAL A 275 2.54 23.07 8.02
CA VAL A 275 1.20 22.52 7.80
C VAL A 275 0.89 21.41 8.82
N PHE A 276 1.87 20.56 9.13
CA PHE A 276 1.73 19.49 10.12
C PHE A 276 1.74 20.01 11.57
N ARG A 277 2.45 21.11 11.86
CA ARG A 277 2.38 21.80 13.17
C ARG A 277 1.00 22.44 13.39
N ALA A 278 0.41 23.00 12.35
CA ALA A 278 -0.95 23.58 12.39
C ALA A 278 -2.08 22.53 12.45
N THR A 279 -1.77 21.24 12.54
CA THR A 279 -2.74 20.14 12.51
C THR A 279 -2.49 19.13 13.64
N ASN A 280 -3.55 18.74 14.34
CA ASN A 280 -3.53 17.56 15.22
C ASN A 280 -3.80 16.31 14.42
N VAL A 281 -2.77 15.68 13.87
CA VAL A 281 -2.97 14.52 13.00
C VAL A 281 -3.58 13.35 13.78
N ASP A 282 -3.17 13.13 15.03
CA ASP A 282 -3.71 12.07 15.89
C ASP A 282 -5.21 12.26 16.17
N ALA A 283 -5.63 13.44 16.64
CA ALA A 283 -7.05 13.73 16.89
C ALA A 283 -7.91 13.75 15.62
N LEU A 284 -7.34 14.17 14.49
CA LEU A 284 -8.00 14.19 13.19
C LEU A 284 -8.26 12.77 12.68
N LEU A 285 -7.34 11.84 12.93
CA LEU A 285 -7.47 10.45 12.52
C LEU A 285 -8.21 9.57 13.55
N HIS A 286 -8.25 9.94 14.83
CA HIS A 286 -9.02 9.24 15.85
C HIS A 286 -10.55 9.30 15.60
N ASN A 287 -11.03 10.33 14.89
CA ASN A 287 -12.44 10.44 14.48
C ASN A 287 -12.69 10.04 13.01
N PHE A 288 -11.64 9.66 12.29
CA PHE A 288 -11.75 9.13 10.93
C PHE A 288 -12.43 7.77 10.95
N GLY A 289 -13.39 7.53 10.06
CA GLY A 289 -14.05 6.22 9.91
C GLY A 289 -15.40 6.06 10.63
N LYS A 290 -15.75 6.92 11.62
CA LYS A 290 -17.05 6.83 12.32
C LYS A 290 -18.26 7.09 11.40
N SER A 291 -18.09 7.88 10.34
CA SER A 291 -19.14 8.15 9.34
C SER A 291 -19.09 7.22 8.13
N THR A 292 -17.96 6.55 7.86
CA THR A 292 -17.72 5.76 6.64
C THR A 292 -17.62 4.25 6.86
N GLN A 293 -17.71 3.73 8.10
CA GLN A 293 -17.54 2.29 8.44
C GLN A 293 -16.21 1.68 7.93
N MET A 294 -15.17 2.50 7.75
CA MET A 294 -13.87 2.07 7.24
C MET A 294 -12.79 2.33 8.30
N HIS A 295 -11.98 1.29 8.59
CA HIS A 295 -11.14 1.21 9.79
C HIS A 295 -9.72 1.79 9.64
N ASP A 296 -9.25 2.17 8.44
CA ASP A 296 -7.90 2.71 8.24
C ASP A 296 -7.90 4.19 7.83
N PRO A 297 -7.60 5.11 8.77
CA PRO A 297 -7.53 6.55 8.52
C PRO A 297 -6.44 6.99 7.56
N ILE A 298 -5.34 6.23 7.46
CA ILE A 298 -4.13 6.60 6.72
C ILE A 298 -4.36 6.43 5.21
N ILE A 299 -5.00 5.32 4.82
CA ILE A 299 -5.23 5.00 3.41
C ILE A 299 -6.24 5.98 2.77
N HIS A 300 -7.30 6.35 3.48
CA HIS A 300 -8.25 7.36 2.98
C HIS A 300 -7.62 8.75 2.87
N PHE A 301 -6.75 9.13 3.82
CA PHE A 301 -6.00 10.37 3.70
C PHE A 301 -5.10 10.38 2.45
N TYR A 302 -4.47 9.25 2.13
CA TYR A 302 -3.67 9.11 0.92
C TYR A 302 -4.51 9.25 -0.36
N GLU A 303 -5.74 8.73 -0.37
CA GLU A 303 -6.67 8.92 -1.49
C GLU A 303 -7.09 10.39 -1.66
N ASP A 304 -7.45 11.07 -0.57
CA ASP A 304 -7.77 12.51 -0.58
C ASP A 304 -6.57 13.33 -1.08
N PHE A 305 -5.35 12.96 -0.65
CA PHE A 305 -4.12 13.59 -1.10
C PHE A 305 -3.87 13.37 -2.60
N LEU A 306 -3.91 12.12 -3.08
CA LEU A 306 -3.71 11.83 -4.51
C LEU A 306 -4.79 12.46 -5.38
N SER A 307 -6.03 12.53 -4.89
CA SER A 307 -7.12 13.24 -5.57
C SER A 307 -6.83 14.73 -5.73
N ALA A 308 -6.20 15.36 -4.74
CA ALA A 308 -5.78 16.76 -4.82
C ALA A 308 -4.46 16.96 -5.60
N TYR A 309 -3.53 16.00 -5.50
CA TYR A 309 -2.18 16.07 -6.04
C TYR A 309 -2.11 15.67 -7.52
N ASP A 310 -2.68 14.54 -7.94
CA ASP A 310 -2.78 14.15 -9.35
C ASP A 310 -3.97 13.20 -9.59
N PRO A 311 -5.13 13.74 -10.03
CA PRO A 311 -6.32 12.94 -10.32
C PRO A 311 -6.12 11.90 -11.44
N LYS A 312 -5.21 12.15 -12.39
CA LYS A 312 -4.92 11.21 -13.48
C LYS A 312 -4.07 10.04 -12.97
N LEU A 313 -3.06 10.34 -12.15
CA LEU A 313 -2.23 9.33 -11.49
C LEU A 313 -3.06 8.44 -10.55
N ARG A 314 -4.02 9.02 -9.82
CA ARG A 314 -4.97 8.24 -8.99
C ARG A 314 -5.73 7.20 -9.81
N LYS A 315 -6.23 7.60 -11.00
CA LYS A 315 -6.95 6.72 -11.92
C LYS A 315 -6.03 5.67 -12.57
N SER A 316 -4.84 6.05 -13.01
CA SER A 316 -3.92 5.14 -13.71
C SER A 316 -3.25 4.13 -12.80
N ARG A 317 -2.98 4.48 -11.53
CA ARG A 317 -2.47 3.55 -10.51
C ARG A 317 -3.56 2.72 -9.84
N GLY A 318 -4.83 2.89 -10.24
CA GLY A 318 -5.95 2.13 -9.69
C GLY A 318 -6.11 2.27 -8.17
N VAL A 319 -5.69 3.40 -7.59
CA VAL A 319 -5.75 3.64 -6.14
C VAL A 319 -7.20 3.96 -5.78
N TRP A 320 -8.00 2.91 -5.66
CA TRP A 320 -9.31 2.90 -5.06
C TRP A 320 -9.20 2.16 -3.74
N TYR A 321 -9.64 2.78 -2.64
CA TYR A 321 -9.71 2.09 -1.37
C TYR A 321 -10.58 0.83 -1.53
N THR A 322 -9.95 -0.32 -1.42
CA THR A 322 -10.64 -1.60 -1.28
C THR A 322 -10.91 -1.77 0.21
N PRO A 323 -12.17 -1.96 0.66
CA PRO A 323 -12.49 -2.07 2.08
C PRO A 323 -11.65 -3.13 2.79
N GLU A 324 -11.22 -2.89 4.02
CA GLU A 324 -10.39 -3.84 4.78
C GLU A 324 -10.95 -5.28 4.79
N PRO A 325 -12.27 -5.53 4.88
CA PRO A 325 -12.80 -6.89 4.74
C PRO A 325 -12.57 -7.50 3.35
N VAL A 326 -12.55 -6.67 2.31
CA VAL A 326 -12.29 -7.07 0.91
C VAL A 326 -10.79 -7.21 0.68
N VAL A 327 -9.95 -6.34 1.28
CA VAL A 327 -8.49 -6.49 1.26
C VAL A 327 -8.10 -7.72 2.04
N ASN A 328 -8.58 -7.92 3.27
CA ASN A 328 -8.35 -9.14 4.04
C ASN A 328 -8.93 -10.35 3.30
N PHE A 329 -10.07 -10.25 2.61
CA PHE A 329 -10.52 -11.31 1.71
C PHE A 329 -9.46 -11.58 0.63
N ILE A 330 -9.03 -10.58 -0.14
CA ILE A 330 -8.05 -10.71 -1.24
C ILE A 330 -6.64 -11.12 -0.77
N THR A 331 -6.14 -10.57 0.34
CA THR A 331 -4.78 -10.74 0.89
C THR A 331 -4.67 -11.88 1.89
N SER A 332 -5.78 -12.40 2.41
CA SER A 332 -5.81 -13.67 3.16
C SER A 332 -5.45 -14.87 2.29
N PHE A 333 -5.49 -14.72 0.96
CA PHE A 333 -5.03 -15.72 0.04
C PHE A 333 -3.52 -15.56 -0.18
N ASP A 334 -2.75 -16.51 0.34
CA ASP A 334 -1.32 -16.64 0.04
C ASP A 334 -1.10 -16.90 -1.46
N PHE A 335 0.09 -16.64 -2.02
CA PHE A 335 0.40 -17.24 -3.33
C PHE A 335 0.40 -18.74 -3.16
N GLN A 336 -0.50 -19.37 -3.87
CA GLN A 336 -0.94 -20.67 -3.44
C GLN A 336 -0.63 -21.72 -4.50
N HIS A 337 -0.72 -21.40 -5.80
CA HIS A 337 -0.73 -22.43 -6.84
C HIS A 337 -0.10 -22.02 -8.17
N THR A 338 0.55 -22.99 -8.80
CA THR A 338 0.88 -23.00 -10.23
C THR A 338 0.50 -24.37 -10.72
N PHE A 339 -0.23 -24.46 -11.83
CA PHE A 339 -0.64 -25.74 -12.37
C PHE A 339 -0.39 -25.78 -13.87
N ILE A 340 0.02 -26.94 -14.37
CA ILE A 340 0.31 -27.16 -15.78
C ILE A 340 -0.87 -27.84 -16.47
N THR A 341 -1.08 -27.53 -17.74
CA THR A 341 -2.13 -28.10 -18.58
C THR A 341 -1.60 -28.28 -19.99
N LYS A 342 -2.11 -29.29 -20.70
CA LYS A 342 -1.97 -29.45 -22.15
C LYS A 342 -3.20 -29.00 -22.94
N ASP A 343 -4.29 -28.74 -22.22
CA ASP A 343 -5.58 -28.35 -22.77
C ASP A 343 -5.83 -26.85 -22.57
N VAL A 344 -6.72 -26.29 -23.39
CA VAL A 344 -7.23 -24.93 -23.21
C VAL A 344 -7.99 -24.84 -21.88
N VAL A 345 -7.69 -23.81 -21.10
CA VAL A 345 -8.30 -23.61 -19.79
C VAL A 345 -9.21 -22.39 -19.77
N GLU A 346 -10.28 -22.50 -19.00
CA GLU A 346 -11.17 -21.38 -18.74
C GLU A 346 -10.50 -20.34 -17.85
N ARG A 347 -10.94 -19.08 -17.97
CA ARG A 347 -10.37 -17.90 -17.31
C ARG A 347 -10.10 -18.10 -15.82
N CYS A 348 -10.93 -18.86 -15.10
CA CYS A 348 -10.83 -19.04 -13.65
C CYS A 348 -10.42 -20.47 -13.23
N ALA A 349 -9.64 -21.21 -14.03
CA ALA A 349 -9.36 -22.63 -13.78
C ALA A 349 -8.69 -22.97 -12.43
N VAL A 350 -7.81 -22.11 -11.89
CA VAL A 350 -7.06 -22.39 -10.65
C VAL A 350 -7.59 -21.62 -9.43
N SER A 351 -8.19 -20.44 -9.65
CA SER A 351 -8.64 -19.50 -8.59
C SER A 351 -10.16 -19.23 -8.65
N LEU A 352 -10.99 -20.29 -8.72
CA LEU A 352 -12.46 -20.14 -8.80
C LEU A 352 -13.07 -19.46 -7.56
N GLN A 353 -12.38 -19.46 -6.41
CA GLN A 353 -12.92 -18.90 -5.16
C GLN A 353 -12.88 -17.37 -5.12
N THR A 354 -11.86 -16.75 -5.70
CA THR A 354 -11.74 -15.28 -5.85
C THR A 354 -12.26 -14.78 -7.20
N GLY A 355 -12.45 -15.68 -8.17
CA GLY A 355 -12.90 -15.33 -9.52
C GLY A 355 -11.81 -14.64 -10.35
N GLU A 356 -10.56 -14.74 -9.93
CA GLU A 356 -9.42 -14.12 -10.61
C GLU A 356 -9.14 -14.75 -11.97
N ILE A 357 -8.53 -13.95 -12.84
CA ILE A 357 -8.10 -14.36 -14.17
C ILE A 357 -6.79 -15.15 -14.02
N SER A 358 -6.78 -16.39 -14.48
CA SER A 358 -5.61 -17.26 -14.49
C SER A 358 -4.62 -16.71 -15.52
N TYR A 359 -3.42 -16.36 -15.08
CA TYR A 359 -2.33 -15.99 -15.99
C TYR A 359 -1.80 -17.25 -16.69
N LEU A 360 -1.72 -17.20 -18.01
CA LEU A 360 -1.26 -18.32 -18.83
C LEU A 360 0.13 -18.02 -19.40
N PHE A 361 1.07 -18.91 -19.10
CA PHE A 361 2.43 -18.87 -19.61
C PHE A 361 2.61 -20.02 -20.60
N SER A 362 2.24 -19.78 -21.86
CA SER A 362 2.40 -20.79 -22.92
C SER A 362 3.88 -21.05 -23.17
N LEU A 363 4.28 -22.32 -23.29
CA LEU A 363 5.67 -22.69 -23.61
C LEU A 363 6.04 -22.38 -25.07
N TYR A 364 5.06 -22.46 -25.97
CA TYR A 364 5.22 -22.24 -27.41
C TYR A 364 4.15 -21.29 -27.95
N LEU A 365 4.54 -20.50 -28.95
CA LEU A 365 3.66 -19.67 -29.79
C LEU A 365 3.50 -20.32 -31.16
N TYR A 366 2.31 -20.19 -31.73
CA TYR A 366 1.97 -20.69 -33.06
C TYR A 366 1.67 -19.49 -33.96
N PRO A 367 2.69 -18.93 -34.65
CA PRO A 367 2.47 -17.83 -35.58
C PRO A 367 1.63 -18.29 -36.78
N ASP A 368 0.72 -17.41 -37.24
CA ASP A 368 -0.10 -17.70 -38.40
C ASP A 368 0.77 -17.78 -39.66
N LYS A 369 0.45 -18.73 -40.55
CA LYS A 369 1.19 -18.98 -41.78
C LYS A 369 0.56 -18.32 -43.00
N SER A 370 -0.65 -17.77 -42.89
CA SER A 370 -1.31 -17.13 -44.04
C SER A 370 -0.91 -15.66 -44.18
N THR A 371 -0.39 -15.29 -45.35
CA THR A 371 -0.28 -13.89 -45.79
C THR A 371 -1.63 -13.29 -46.21
N ASP A 372 -2.69 -14.10 -46.31
CA ASP A 372 -4.04 -13.69 -46.70
C ASP A 372 -5.05 -13.94 -45.58
N GLY A 373 -5.23 -12.97 -44.68
CA GLY A 373 -6.23 -13.01 -43.61
C GLY A 373 -6.33 -11.70 -42.84
N LEU A 374 -7.50 -11.40 -42.27
CA LEU A 374 -7.82 -10.14 -41.54
C LEU A 374 -6.90 -9.83 -40.33
N PHE A 375 -6.03 -10.77 -39.94
CA PHE A 375 -5.09 -10.69 -38.82
C PHE A 375 -3.62 -10.88 -39.25
N ALA A 376 -3.32 -10.71 -40.55
CA ALA A 376 -1.94 -10.73 -41.02
C ALA A 376 -1.16 -9.56 -40.41
N GLU A 377 -0.26 -9.82 -39.47
CA GLU A 377 0.70 -8.82 -39.00
C GLU A 377 1.82 -8.64 -40.04
N GLU A 378 1.77 -7.52 -40.76
CA GLU A 378 2.92 -6.99 -41.50
C GLU A 378 4.03 -6.63 -40.50
N GLY A 379 5.04 -7.49 -40.34
CA GLY A 379 6.20 -7.10 -39.53
C GLY A 379 7.23 -8.15 -39.14
N LEU A 380 6.95 -9.45 -39.25
CA LEU A 380 7.96 -10.49 -38.97
C LEU A 380 8.63 -10.95 -40.27
N SER A 381 9.48 -10.09 -40.81
CA SER A 381 10.41 -10.45 -41.88
C SER A 381 11.23 -11.70 -41.52
N GLU A 382 11.50 -12.50 -42.54
CA GLU A 382 12.12 -13.84 -42.58
C GLU A 382 13.55 -13.96 -42.00
N LYS A 383 13.93 -13.23 -40.96
CA LYS A 383 15.26 -13.34 -40.32
C LYS A 383 15.30 -14.20 -39.06
N GLY A 384 14.23 -14.94 -38.77
CA GLY A 384 14.13 -15.81 -37.58
C GLY A 384 13.68 -17.24 -37.87
N SER A 385 13.65 -17.67 -39.14
CA SER A 385 13.44 -19.09 -39.47
C SER A 385 14.69 -19.88 -39.14
N THR A 386 14.84 -20.28 -37.88
CA THR A 386 15.68 -21.43 -37.59
C THR A 386 15.04 -22.65 -38.24
N ALA A 387 15.64 -23.08 -39.34
CA ALA A 387 15.38 -24.36 -39.97
C ALA A 387 15.34 -25.46 -38.88
N GLY A 388 14.19 -26.10 -38.68
CA GLY A 388 14.11 -27.27 -37.80
C GLY A 388 12.81 -27.57 -37.05
N SER A 389 11.77 -26.72 -37.04
CA SER A 389 10.52 -27.08 -36.32
C SER A 389 9.52 -27.82 -37.24
N PRO A 390 9.14 -29.09 -36.94
CA PRO A 390 8.24 -29.86 -37.80
C PRO A 390 6.80 -29.32 -37.88
N GLN A 391 6.44 -28.36 -37.02
CA GLN A 391 5.06 -27.85 -36.87
C GLN A 391 4.94 -26.31 -36.98
N GLY A 392 6.04 -25.57 -37.12
CA GLY A 392 5.99 -24.10 -37.25
C GLY A 392 5.71 -23.34 -35.95
N ARG A 393 5.83 -23.98 -34.78
CA ARG A 393 5.77 -23.33 -33.47
C ARG A 393 7.13 -22.73 -33.07
N LYS A 394 7.11 -21.71 -32.21
CA LYS A 394 8.30 -21.02 -31.69
C LYS A 394 8.30 -21.04 -30.15
N PRO A 395 9.44 -21.30 -29.47
CA PRO A 395 9.51 -21.19 -28.01
C PRO A 395 9.15 -19.77 -27.52
N ASN A 396 8.31 -19.68 -26.50
CA ASN A 396 7.90 -18.41 -25.89
C ASN A 396 8.84 -18.02 -24.73
N LEU A 397 10.13 -17.92 -25.04
CA LEU A 397 11.18 -17.61 -24.08
C LEU A 397 11.99 -16.41 -24.57
N ASN A 398 12.50 -15.60 -23.66
CA ASN A 398 13.47 -14.57 -24.02
C ASN A 398 14.81 -15.24 -24.35
N MET A 399 15.22 -15.18 -25.62
CA MET A 399 16.42 -15.84 -26.11
C MET A 399 17.72 -15.27 -25.54
N GLU A 400 17.74 -14.01 -25.11
CA GLU A 400 18.91 -13.42 -24.42
C GLU A 400 19.14 -14.09 -23.07
N ILE A 401 18.06 -14.30 -22.30
CA ILE A 401 18.10 -15.02 -21.02
C ILE A 401 18.48 -16.49 -21.24
N VAL A 402 17.93 -17.13 -22.29
CA VAL A 402 18.30 -18.50 -22.65
C VAL A 402 19.80 -18.60 -22.96
N ALA A 403 20.36 -17.62 -23.68
CA ALA A 403 21.79 -17.57 -23.97
C ALA A 403 22.64 -17.34 -22.69
N GLU A 404 22.17 -16.52 -21.76
CA GLU A 404 22.83 -16.33 -20.47
C GLU A 404 22.88 -17.64 -19.67
N ILE A 405 21.75 -18.36 -19.59
CA ILE A 405 21.66 -19.67 -18.92
C ILE A 405 22.56 -20.69 -19.61
N ALA A 406 22.52 -20.74 -20.95
CA ALA A 406 23.35 -21.63 -21.76
C ALA A 406 24.84 -21.43 -21.46
N ASN A 407 25.31 -20.18 -21.50
CA ASN A 407 26.71 -19.82 -21.24
C ASN A 407 27.11 -20.12 -19.79
N LYS A 408 26.24 -19.84 -18.82
CA LYS A 408 26.52 -20.04 -17.41
C LYS A 408 26.58 -21.51 -17.01
N LEU A 409 25.76 -22.35 -17.65
CA LEU A 409 25.68 -23.78 -17.36
C LEU A 409 26.55 -24.64 -18.30
N ASP A 410 27.20 -24.01 -19.29
CA ASP A 410 27.95 -24.68 -20.37
C ASP A 410 27.10 -25.68 -21.17
N LEU A 411 25.85 -25.31 -21.49
CA LEU A 411 24.90 -26.16 -22.22
C LEU A 411 24.50 -25.55 -23.56
N GLU A 412 24.28 -26.39 -24.57
CA GLU A 412 23.74 -26.00 -25.87
C GLU A 412 22.20 -25.97 -25.85
N PHE A 413 21.57 -24.87 -26.26
CA PHE A 413 20.12 -24.76 -26.34
C PHE A 413 19.57 -25.34 -27.65
N VAL A 414 18.55 -26.19 -27.55
CA VAL A 414 17.85 -26.80 -28.69
C VAL A 414 16.36 -26.43 -28.62
N ALA A 415 15.88 -25.67 -29.62
CA ALA A 415 14.51 -25.14 -29.64
C ALA A 415 13.43 -26.23 -29.79
N GLU A 416 13.75 -27.35 -30.43
CA GLU A 416 12.86 -28.49 -30.63
C GLU A 416 13.62 -29.79 -30.40
N ASP A 417 13.16 -30.57 -29.45
CA ASP A 417 13.72 -31.89 -29.15
C ASP A 417 12.56 -32.88 -29.01
N ASN A 418 12.26 -33.55 -30.12
CA ASN A 418 11.15 -34.51 -30.20
C ASN A 418 11.39 -35.71 -29.27
N GLU A 419 12.65 -36.05 -28.96
CA GLU A 419 12.99 -37.14 -28.04
C GLU A 419 12.68 -36.75 -26.59
N ARG A 420 12.94 -35.49 -26.20
CA ARG A 420 12.56 -34.93 -24.88
C ARG A 420 11.07 -35.00 -24.59
N THR A 421 10.27 -34.65 -25.59
CA THR A 421 8.81 -34.55 -25.45
C THR A 421 8.16 -35.92 -25.22
N LEU A 422 8.84 -37.01 -25.61
CA LEU A 422 8.33 -38.39 -25.54
C LEU A 422 8.92 -39.22 -24.39
N ARG A 423 10.13 -38.91 -23.89
CA ARG A 423 10.89 -39.79 -22.97
C ARG A 423 11.25 -39.18 -21.61
N GLY A 424 10.87 -37.94 -21.34
CA GLY A 424 11.11 -37.27 -20.06
C GLY A 424 12.59 -36.91 -19.80
N PHE A 425 12.84 -36.05 -18.81
CA PHE A 425 14.15 -35.47 -18.51
C PHE A 425 15.22 -36.51 -18.14
N GLU A 426 14.83 -37.66 -17.55
CA GLU A 426 15.77 -38.70 -17.08
C GLU A 426 16.63 -39.30 -18.20
N THR A 427 16.10 -39.38 -19.42
CA THR A 427 16.78 -40.03 -20.56
C THR A 427 17.97 -39.20 -21.08
N LEU A 428 18.10 -37.94 -20.65
CA LEU A 428 19.04 -36.96 -21.21
C LEU A 428 20.02 -36.41 -20.18
N VAL A 429 19.98 -36.94 -18.96
CA VAL A 429 20.98 -36.69 -17.91
C VAL A 429 22.33 -37.21 -18.39
N GLY A 430 23.08 -36.35 -19.08
CA GLY A 430 24.40 -36.66 -19.65
C GLY A 430 24.71 -35.94 -20.95
N LEU A 431 23.70 -35.42 -21.66
CA LEU A 431 23.91 -34.61 -22.86
C LEU A 431 24.27 -33.17 -22.48
N ASN A 432 25.11 -32.53 -23.30
CA ASN A 432 25.45 -31.12 -23.14
C ASN A 432 24.41 -30.18 -23.76
N LYS A 433 23.12 -30.53 -23.64
CA LYS A 433 22.01 -29.86 -24.33
C LYS A 433 20.85 -29.60 -23.38
N PHE A 434 20.08 -28.55 -23.63
CA PHE A 434 18.79 -28.28 -22.97
C PHE A 434 17.77 -27.67 -23.92
N ALA A 435 16.49 -27.84 -23.62
CA ALA A 435 15.36 -27.40 -24.45
C ALA A 435 14.37 -26.55 -23.64
N PRO A 436 13.37 -25.90 -24.29
CA PRO A 436 12.37 -25.09 -23.59
C PRO A 436 11.68 -25.82 -22.43
N ILE A 437 11.39 -27.12 -22.61
CA ILE A 437 10.73 -27.94 -21.59
C ILE A 437 11.58 -28.09 -20.31
N ASP A 438 12.91 -28.08 -20.42
CA ASP A 438 13.81 -28.19 -19.27
C ASP A 438 13.78 -26.90 -18.43
N ILE A 439 13.67 -25.74 -19.08
CA ILE A 439 13.47 -24.45 -18.40
C ILE A 439 12.11 -24.44 -17.72
N LEU A 440 11.05 -24.92 -18.40
CA LEU A 440 9.72 -25.04 -17.81
C LEU A 440 9.75 -25.94 -16.57
N ASP A 441 10.38 -27.11 -16.68
CA ASP A 441 10.49 -28.08 -15.59
C ASP A 441 11.28 -27.47 -14.41
N TYR A 442 12.37 -26.75 -14.67
CA TYR A 442 13.10 -26.00 -13.63
C TYR A 442 12.22 -24.95 -12.94
N ILE A 443 11.52 -24.11 -13.71
CA ILE A 443 10.60 -23.10 -13.18
C ILE A 443 9.52 -23.76 -12.34
N TYR A 444 8.94 -24.86 -12.84
CA TYR A 444 7.86 -25.57 -12.19
C TYR A 444 8.30 -26.16 -10.84
N ALA A 445 9.53 -26.69 -10.76
CA ALA A 445 10.11 -27.16 -9.51
C ALA A 445 10.29 -26.01 -8.50
N VAL A 446 10.88 -24.88 -8.91
CA VAL A 446 11.10 -23.73 -8.02
C VAL A 446 9.77 -23.18 -7.50
N LEU A 447 8.78 -23.04 -8.37
CA LEU A 447 7.45 -22.60 -7.99
C LEU A 447 6.71 -23.62 -7.12
N HIS A 448 7.16 -24.87 -7.03
CA HIS A 448 6.62 -25.89 -6.12
C HIS A 448 7.42 -26.05 -4.82
N SER A 449 8.51 -25.32 -4.61
CA SER A 449 9.23 -25.33 -3.32
C SER A 449 8.43 -24.58 -2.23
N PRO A 450 8.01 -25.26 -1.14
CA PRO A 450 7.43 -24.58 0.03
C PRO A 450 8.34 -23.51 0.60
N THR A 451 9.65 -23.76 0.66
CA THR A 451 10.64 -22.81 1.19
C THR A 451 10.71 -21.55 0.34
N TYR A 452 10.75 -21.67 -0.99
CA TYR A 452 10.68 -20.53 -1.91
C TYR A 452 9.36 -19.74 -1.75
N ARG A 453 8.21 -20.44 -1.76
CA ARG A 453 6.89 -19.80 -1.60
C ARG A 453 6.79 -19.02 -0.29
N LYS A 454 7.34 -19.58 0.80
CA LYS A 454 7.35 -18.93 2.12
C LYS A 454 8.29 -17.71 2.14
N LYS A 455 9.49 -17.82 1.57
CA LYS A 455 10.50 -16.74 1.54
C LYS A 455 10.02 -15.53 0.74
N TYR A 456 9.38 -15.75 -0.40
CA TYR A 456 8.94 -14.69 -1.31
C TYR A 456 7.43 -14.40 -1.22
N LYS A 457 6.76 -14.90 -0.18
CA LYS A 457 5.31 -14.82 0.02
C LYS A 457 4.71 -13.44 -0.27
N GLU A 458 5.30 -12.38 0.29
CA GLU A 458 4.81 -11.01 0.13
C GLU A 458 4.96 -10.51 -1.32
N PHE A 459 6.03 -10.89 -2.02
CA PHE A 459 6.23 -10.52 -3.42
C PHE A 459 5.28 -11.29 -4.35
N LEU A 460 5.09 -12.58 -4.09
CA LEU A 460 4.20 -13.44 -4.88
C LEU A 460 2.71 -13.05 -4.76
N LYS A 461 2.34 -12.26 -3.73
CA LYS A 461 1.00 -11.66 -3.58
C LYS A 461 0.79 -10.41 -4.44
N ILE A 462 1.86 -9.72 -4.82
CA ILE A 462 1.79 -8.38 -5.39
C ILE A 462 2.05 -8.39 -6.90
N ASP A 463 2.96 -9.24 -7.37
CA ASP A 463 3.44 -9.24 -8.77
C ASP A 463 3.79 -10.67 -9.24
N PHE A 464 4.14 -10.82 -10.51
CA PHE A 464 4.52 -12.09 -11.10
C PHE A 464 5.68 -12.78 -10.35
N PRO A 465 5.64 -14.13 -10.22
CA PRO A 465 6.74 -14.87 -9.60
C PRO A 465 8.08 -14.64 -10.30
N ARG A 466 9.10 -14.26 -9.54
CA ARG A 466 10.46 -14.07 -10.04
C ARG A 466 11.33 -15.27 -9.69
N VAL A 467 11.56 -16.13 -10.67
CA VAL A 467 12.36 -17.35 -10.48
C VAL A 467 13.87 -17.02 -10.57
N PRO A 468 14.68 -17.40 -9.58
CA PRO A 468 16.12 -17.20 -9.62
C PRO A 468 16.77 -18.01 -10.75
N TYR A 469 17.78 -17.43 -11.39
CA TYR A 469 18.52 -18.11 -12.45
C TYR A 469 19.33 -19.27 -11.90
N PRO A 470 19.39 -20.41 -12.62
CA PRO A 470 20.20 -21.53 -12.20
C PRO A 470 21.67 -21.12 -12.05
N LYS A 471 22.28 -21.45 -10.92
CA LYS A 471 23.68 -21.10 -10.62
C LYS A 471 24.66 -22.18 -11.04
N THR A 472 24.28 -23.44 -10.86
CA THR A 472 25.17 -24.59 -11.13
C THR A 472 24.42 -25.65 -11.92
N LEU A 473 25.14 -26.33 -12.81
CA LEU A 473 24.60 -27.39 -13.65
C LEU A 473 23.98 -28.54 -12.83
N PRO A 474 24.60 -29.02 -11.72
CA PRO A 474 23.99 -30.08 -10.91
C PRO A 474 22.66 -29.65 -10.28
N LYS A 475 22.57 -28.42 -9.74
CA LYS A 475 21.32 -27.91 -9.16
C LYS A 475 20.24 -27.76 -10.24
N PHE A 476 20.58 -27.19 -11.39
CA PHE A 476 19.65 -27.06 -12.52
C PHE A 476 19.09 -28.42 -12.95
N ARG A 477 19.96 -29.42 -13.18
CA ARG A 477 19.53 -30.76 -13.61
C ARG A 477 18.67 -31.45 -12.56
N THR A 478 19.01 -31.33 -11.28
CA THR A 478 18.25 -31.99 -10.22
C THR A 478 16.85 -31.36 -10.07
N LEU A 479 16.78 -30.03 -10.07
CA LEU A 479 15.50 -29.32 -10.01
C LEU A 479 14.66 -29.54 -11.27
N ALA A 480 15.25 -29.47 -12.46
CA ALA A 480 14.55 -29.77 -13.71
C ALA A 480 14.05 -31.23 -13.74
N LYS A 481 14.82 -32.20 -13.23
CA LYS A 481 14.36 -33.58 -13.10
C LYS A 481 13.11 -33.69 -12.21
N LEU A 482 13.14 -33.12 -11.00
CA LEU A 482 12.01 -33.14 -10.07
C LEU A 482 10.79 -32.38 -10.63
N GLY A 483 11.03 -31.27 -11.32
CA GLY A 483 9.99 -30.52 -12.02
C GLY A 483 9.35 -31.29 -13.16
N SER A 484 10.14 -32.06 -13.91
CA SER A 484 9.67 -32.95 -14.97
C SER A 484 8.78 -34.05 -14.43
N GLU A 485 9.17 -34.62 -13.29
CA GLU A 485 8.37 -35.61 -12.57
C GLU A 485 7.03 -35.00 -12.11
N LEU A 486 7.06 -33.83 -11.47
CA LEU A 486 5.85 -33.09 -11.06
C LEU A 486 4.94 -32.78 -12.25
N ARG A 487 5.50 -32.33 -13.38
CA ARG A 487 4.71 -32.06 -14.59
C ARG A 487 4.00 -33.31 -15.08
N GLN A 488 4.71 -34.42 -15.22
CA GLN A 488 4.13 -35.69 -15.69
C GLN A 488 3.09 -36.23 -14.71
N ILE A 489 3.30 -36.08 -13.41
CA ILE A 489 2.32 -36.42 -12.37
C ILE A 489 1.04 -35.58 -12.52
N HIS A 490 1.16 -34.25 -12.67
CA HIS A 490 0.01 -33.36 -12.79
C HIS A 490 -0.74 -33.50 -14.13
N LEU A 491 -0.06 -33.91 -15.21
CA LEU A 491 -0.69 -34.26 -16.48
C LEU A 491 -1.28 -35.69 -16.49
N LEU A 492 -1.12 -36.45 -15.40
CA LEU A 492 -1.49 -37.86 -15.28
C LEU A 492 -0.85 -38.76 -16.37
N GLU A 493 0.37 -38.41 -16.79
CA GLU A 493 1.14 -39.12 -17.82
C GLU A 493 2.20 -40.05 -17.21
N SER A 494 2.58 -39.83 -15.95
CA SER A 494 3.57 -40.67 -15.26
C SER A 494 3.01 -42.07 -14.99
N PRO A 495 3.74 -43.17 -15.29
CA PRO A 495 3.33 -44.52 -14.92
C PRO A 495 3.03 -44.69 -13.43
N LYS A 496 3.64 -43.88 -12.57
CA LYS A 496 3.42 -43.89 -11.13
C LYS A 496 1.96 -43.67 -10.74
N VAL A 497 1.18 -42.87 -11.49
CA VAL A 497 -0.22 -42.60 -11.14
C VAL A 497 -1.12 -43.84 -11.32
N GLU A 498 -0.67 -44.84 -12.06
CA GLU A 498 -1.36 -46.13 -12.23
C GLU A 498 -1.10 -47.09 -11.06
N GLU A 499 -0.13 -46.79 -10.19
CA GLU A 499 0.18 -47.61 -9.03
C GLU A 499 -0.69 -47.19 -7.84
N TYR A 500 -1.96 -47.63 -7.87
CA TYR A 500 -2.97 -47.21 -6.89
C TYR A 500 -2.61 -47.56 -5.44
N ILE A 501 -2.65 -46.55 -4.57
CA ILE A 501 -2.40 -46.68 -3.13
C ILE A 501 -3.68 -46.79 -2.29
N THR A 502 -4.82 -46.53 -2.92
CA THR A 502 -6.16 -46.57 -2.33
C THR A 502 -6.89 -47.85 -2.72
N SER A 503 -7.96 -48.19 -1.99
CA SER A 503 -8.84 -49.29 -2.35
C SER A 503 -10.30 -48.88 -2.34
N TYR A 504 -11.13 -49.57 -3.13
CA TYR A 504 -12.57 -49.37 -3.18
C TYR A 504 -13.28 -50.73 -2.98
N PRO A 505 -13.38 -51.20 -1.71
CA PRO A 505 -13.61 -52.62 -1.42
C PRO A 505 -15.09 -53.06 -1.43
N LYS A 506 -16.05 -52.12 -1.46
CA LYS A 506 -17.48 -52.41 -1.30
C LYS A 506 -18.23 -52.24 -2.62
N ASN A 507 -18.82 -53.34 -3.09
CA ASN A 507 -19.73 -53.35 -4.24
C ASN A 507 -21.03 -52.62 -3.88
N GLY A 508 -21.64 -51.97 -4.87
CA GLY A 508 -22.90 -51.24 -4.73
C GLY A 508 -23.22 -50.44 -5.99
N ASN A 509 -24.14 -49.49 -5.89
CA ASN A 509 -24.59 -48.68 -7.02
C ASN A 509 -23.68 -47.48 -7.34
N ASN A 510 -22.56 -47.33 -6.62
CA ASN A 510 -21.53 -46.31 -6.81
C ASN A 510 -22.06 -44.87 -6.83
N THR A 511 -23.24 -44.63 -6.26
CA THR A 511 -23.86 -43.31 -6.25
C THR A 511 -23.38 -42.53 -5.04
N ILE A 512 -22.87 -41.31 -5.26
CA ILE A 512 -22.46 -40.44 -4.16
C ILE A 512 -23.71 -39.83 -3.51
N THR A 513 -24.18 -40.43 -2.43
CA THR A 513 -25.31 -39.91 -1.64
C THR A 513 -24.87 -39.01 -0.50
N THR A 514 -23.65 -39.19 0.00
CA THR A 514 -23.10 -38.47 1.14
C THR A 514 -22.69 -37.04 0.77
N LYS A 515 -22.99 -36.07 1.64
CA LYS A 515 -22.49 -34.70 1.50
C LYS A 515 -21.08 -34.63 2.07
N ILE A 516 -20.08 -34.97 1.25
CA ILE A 516 -18.67 -35.01 1.63
C ILE A 516 -18.26 -33.76 2.42
N ALA A 517 -17.95 -33.94 3.70
CA ALA A 517 -17.44 -32.94 4.62
C ALA A 517 -16.40 -33.56 5.58
N LYS A 518 -15.79 -32.75 6.45
CA LYS A 518 -14.77 -33.23 7.42
C LYS A 518 -15.26 -34.40 8.30
N LYS A 519 -16.56 -34.53 8.53
CA LYS A 519 -17.18 -35.58 9.34
C LYS A 519 -17.33 -36.94 8.63
N ASP A 520 -17.26 -36.95 7.30
CA ASP A 520 -17.43 -38.15 6.46
C ASP A 520 -16.08 -38.79 6.11
N TRP A 521 -15.01 -38.19 6.62
CA TRP A 521 -13.65 -38.71 6.66
C TRP A 521 -13.40 -39.36 8.02
N GLU A 522 -12.87 -40.57 7.99
CA GLU A 522 -12.51 -41.35 9.17
C GLU A 522 -11.02 -41.70 9.11
N LEU A 523 -10.28 -41.35 10.16
CA LEU A 523 -8.88 -41.73 10.29
C LEU A 523 -8.80 -43.22 10.66
N THR A 524 -8.14 -44.02 9.83
CA THR A 524 -8.09 -45.50 10.00
C THR A 524 -6.74 -45.99 10.51
N GLY A 525 -5.72 -45.13 10.57
CA GLY A 525 -4.43 -45.43 11.18
C GLY A 525 -3.26 -44.82 10.41
N LYS A 526 -2.13 -45.54 10.39
CA LYS A 526 -0.94 -45.17 9.62
C LYS A 526 -0.59 -46.27 8.62
N PHE A 527 0.15 -45.94 7.57
CA PHE A 527 0.73 -46.96 6.69
C PHE A 527 1.85 -47.71 7.41
N GLU A 528 1.73 -49.03 7.45
CA GLU A 528 2.73 -49.94 8.02
C GLU A 528 3.76 -50.37 6.98
N GLU A 529 4.91 -50.81 7.47
CA GLU A 529 5.99 -51.31 6.62
C GLU A 529 5.55 -52.58 5.88
N GLY A 530 5.65 -52.58 4.54
CA GLY A 530 5.22 -53.70 3.70
C GLY A 530 3.73 -53.72 3.33
N ALA A 531 2.93 -52.73 3.75
CA ALA A 531 1.49 -52.66 3.44
C ALA A 531 1.19 -52.48 1.93
N LEU A 532 2.09 -51.85 1.17
CA LEU A 532 2.02 -51.67 -0.28
C LEU A 532 3.40 -51.94 -0.88
N ARG A 533 3.50 -52.93 -1.77
CA ARG A 533 4.76 -53.23 -2.49
C ARG A 533 5.14 -52.02 -3.36
N GLY A 534 6.32 -51.46 -3.15
CA GLY A 534 6.88 -50.38 -3.99
C GLY A 534 6.78 -48.96 -3.41
N PHE A 535 5.96 -48.73 -2.37
CA PHE A 535 5.75 -47.40 -1.79
C PHE A 535 6.38 -47.24 -0.41
N GLN A 536 7.71 -47.15 -0.35
CA GLN A 536 8.44 -46.77 0.88
C GLN A 536 8.11 -45.37 1.43
N PRO A 537 7.83 -44.31 0.63
CA PRO A 537 7.61 -42.97 1.17
C PRO A 537 6.31 -42.82 1.98
N LEU A 538 5.42 -43.82 1.96
CA LEU A 538 4.14 -43.76 2.67
C LEU A 538 4.24 -44.23 4.12
N VAL A 539 5.26 -45.00 4.48
CA VAL A 539 5.37 -45.62 5.81
C VAL A 539 5.36 -44.53 6.89
N GLY A 540 4.47 -44.69 7.87
CA GLY A 540 4.27 -43.73 8.96
C GLY A 540 3.36 -42.54 8.63
N LEU A 541 2.93 -42.36 7.37
CA LEU A 541 1.90 -41.38 7.03
C LEU A 541 0.55 -41.84 7.56
N GLU A 542 -0.24 -40.88 8.02
CA GLU A 542 -1.62 -41.09 8.43
C GLU A 542 -2.51 -41.40 7.22
N LYS A 543 -3.44 -42.33 7.40
CA LYS A 543 -4.39 -42.75 6.38
C LYS A 543 -5.80 -42.82 6.94
N GLY A 544 -6.77 -42.70 6.05
CA GLY A 544 -8.17 -42.81 6.40
C GLY A 544 -9.03 -43.29 5.25
N ARG A 545 -10.34 -43.21 5.46
CA ARG A 545 -11.36 -43.51 4.47
C ARG A 545 -12.36 -42.38 4.33
N VAL A 546 -12.92 -42.25 3.13
CA VAL A 546 -14.03 -41.35 2.82
C VAL A 546 -15.24 -42.14 2.39
N TRP A 547 -16.36 -41.91 3.07
CA TRP A 547 -17.64 -42.53 2.77
C TRP A 547 -18.36 -41.77 1.67
N ILE A 548 -18.72 -42.45 0.57
CA ILE A 548 -19.54 -41.86 -0.50
C ILE A 548 -21.03 -42.18 -0.35
N SER A 549 -21.34 -43.25 0.39
CA SER A 549 -22.67 -43.66 0.81
C SER A 549 -22.61 -44.28 2.21
N ASN A 550 -23.73 -44.82 2.72
CA ASN A 550 -23.75 -45.51 4.01
C ASN A 550 -22.94 -46.83 4.00
N GLU A 551 -22.64 -47.38 2.83
CA GLU A 551 -22.01 -48.70 2.68
C GLU A 551 -20.73 -48.67 1.86
N GLN A 552 -20.58 -47.72 0.93
CA GLN A 552 -19.44 -47.62 0.01
C GLN A 552 -18.49 -46.48 0.39
N TYR A 553 -17.20 -46.76 0.32
CA TYR A 553 -16.12 -45.84 0.70
C TYR A 553 -14.84 -46.10 -0.10
N PHE A 554 -14.01 -45.06 -0.24
CA PHE A 554 -12.61 -45.22 -0.62
C PHE A 554 -11.76 -45.33 0.64
N ASP A 555 -10.86 -46.30 0.67
CA ASP A 555 -9.98 -46.61 1.80
C ASP A 555 -8.51 -46.38 1.47
N ASN A 556 -7.67 -46.34 2.51
CA ASN A 556 -6.23 -46.09 2.43
C ASN A 556 -5.89 -44.77 1.73
N ILE A 557 -6.70 -43.73 1.91
CA ILE A 557 -6.36 -42.39 1.40
C ILE A 557 -5.34 -41.78 2.37
N PRO A 558 -4.18 -41.31 1.91
CA PRO A 558 -3.24 -40.58 2.77
C PRO A 558 -3.84 -39.26 3.24
N LEU A 559 -3.68 -38.92 4.52
CA LEU A 559 -4.17 -37.66 5.08
C LEU A 559 -3.58 -36.46 4.34
N VAL A 560 -2.31 -36.54 3.96
CA VAL A 560 -1.62 -35.49 3.20
C VAL A 560 -2.32 -35.20 1.87
N ALA A 561 -2.81 -36.22 1.16
CA ALA A 561 -3.55 -36.06 -0.09
C ALA A 561 -4.97 -35.55 0.15
N TRP A 562 -5.62 -35.99 1.23
CA TRP A 562 -6.95 -35.53 1.62
C TRP A 562 -6.98 -34.05 2.02
N GLU A 563 -5.91 -33.58 2.65
CA GLU A 563 -5.77 -32.20 3.12
C GLU A 563 -5.06 -31.28 2.13
N PHE A 564 -4.45 -31.82 1.07
CA PHE A 564 -3.69 -31.07 0.07
C PHE A 564 -4.53 -29.98 -0.59
N TYR A 565 -3.98 -28.76 -0.70
CA TYR A 565 -4.66 -27.63 -1.33
C TYR A 565 -4.11 -27.34 -2.73
N ILE A 566 -5.02 -27.22 -3.70
CA ILE A 566 -4.81 -26.58 -5.01
C ILE A 566 -5.93 -25.57 -5.24
N GLY A 567 -5.60 -24.32 -5.52
CA GLY A 567 -6.51 -23.20 -5.33
C GLY A 567 -6.93 -23.04 -3.86
N GLY A 568 -8.09 -22.43 -3.67
CA GLY A 568 -8.82 -22.53 -2.41
C GLY A 568 -9.48 -23.90 -2.16
N TYR A 569 -9.14 -24.93 -2.92
CA TYR A 569 -9.82 -26.23 -2.88
C TYR A 569 -8.89 -27.36 -2.47
N GLN A 570 -9.51 -28.39 -1.91
CA GLN A 570 -8.87 -29.68 -1.64
C GLN A 570 -9.30 -30.65 -2.74
N PRO A 571 -8.46 -30.95 -3.74
CA PRO A 571 -8.89 -31.66 -4.96
C PRO A 571 -9.53 -33.02 -4.66
N ALA A 572 -8.94 -33.78 -3.72
CA ALA A 572 -9.47 -35.07 -3.25
C ALA A 572 -10.91 -34.98 -2.72
N GLN A 573 -11.28 -33.86 -2.08
CA GLN A 573 -12.63 -33.64 -1.58
C GLN A 573 -13.55 -33.07 -2.66
N LYS A 574 -13.06 -32.07 -3.40
CA LYS A 574 -13.84 -31.34 -4.40
C LYS A 574 -14.32 -32.26 -5.50
N TRP A 575 -13.46 -33.15 -5.99
CA TRP A 575 -13.81 -34.09 -7.06
C TRP A 575 -15.03 -34.96 -6.72
N LEU A 576 -15.12 -35.43 -5.47
CA LEU A 576 -16.27 -36.18 -4.97
C LEU A 576 -17.50 -35.28 -4.74
N LYS A 577 -17.30 -34.08 -4.17
CA LYS A 577 -18.38 -33.09 -3.92
C LYS A 577 -19.10 -32.70 -5.21
N ASP A 578 -18.36 -32.46 -6.29
CA ASP A 578 -18.91 -32.03 -7.59
C ASP A 578 -19.70 -33.14 -8.30
N ARG A 579 -19.53 -34.39 -7.84
CA ARG A 579 -20.23 -35.59 -8.34
C ARG A 579 -21.32 -36.09 -7.40
N LYS A 580 -21.75 -35.27 -6.43
CA LYS A 580 -22.88 -35.62 -5.56
C LYS A 580 -24.12 -35.95 -6.40
N GLN A 581 -24.84 -37.00 -6.02
CA GLN A 581 -26.01 -37.56 -6.71
C GLN A 581 -25.70 -38.14 -8.10
N ARG A 582 -24.42 -38.37 -8.44
CA ARG A 582 -24.01 -39.08 -9.65
C ARG A 582 -23.49 -40.46 -9.29
N GLU A 583 -23.70 -41.40 -10.21
CA GLU A 583 -23.07 -42.72 -10.20
C GLU A 583 -21.64 -42.61 -10.74
N LEU A 584 -20.68 -43.19 -10.03
CA LEU A 584 -19.29 -43.26 -10.48
C LEU A 584 -19.12 -44.47 -11.41
N SER A 585 -18.64 -44.20 -12.63
CA SER A 585 -18.19 -45.26 -13.54
C SER A 585 -16.90 -45.92 -13.03
N PHE A 586 -16.53 -47.06 -13.62
CA PHE A 586 -15.24 -47.70 -13.32
C PHE A 586 -14.06 -46.76 -13.61
N ASP A 587 -14.13 -46.03 -14.72
CA ASP A 587 -13.10 -45.05 -15.09
C ASP A 587 -13.05 -43.87 -14.12
N ASP A 588 -14.20 -43.41 -13.60
CA ASP A 588 -14.26 -42.39 -12.55
C ASP A 588 -13.56 -42.86 -11.27
N ILE A 589 -13.80 -44.11 -10.84
CA ILE A 589 -13.17 -44.70 -9.66
C ILE A 589 -11.65 -44.72 -9.87
N LEU A 590 -11.17 -45.31 -10.97
CA LEU A 590 -9.74 -45.37 -11.28
C LEU A 590 -9.13 -43.97 -11.34
N HIS A 591 -9.79 -43.03 -12.03
CA HIS A 591 -9.33 -41.65 -12.14
C HIS A 591 -9.22 -40.96 -10.78
N TYR A 592 -10.18 -41.17 -9.88
CA TYR A 592 -10.08 -40.66 -8.51
C TYR A 592 -8.87 -41.24 -7.77
N GLN A 593 -8.60 -42.53 -7.94
CA GLN A 593 -7.42 -43.16 -7.35
C GLN A 593 -6.12 -42.57 -7.92
N LYS A 594 -6.05 -42.27 -9.23
CA LYS A 594 -4.90 -41.56 -9.85
C LYS A 594 -4.69 -40.19 -9.22
N ILE A 595 -5.76 -39.43 -8.98
CA ILE A 595 -5.69 -38.11 -8.32
C ILE A 595 -5.06 -38.26 -6.94
N ILE A 596 -5.46 -39.26 -6.14
CA ILE A 596 -4.88 -39.47 -4.81
C ILE A 596 -3.38 -39.80 -4.89
N VAL A 597 -2.96 -40.63 -5.85
CA VAL A 597 -1.54 -40.91 -6.07
C VAL A 597 -0.80 -39.64 -6.47
N ALA A 598 -1.36 -38.86 -7.41
CA ALA A 598 -0.74 -37.62 -7.87
C ALA A 598 -0.52 -36.62 -6.74
N LEU A 599 -1.54 -36.37 -5.89
CA LEU A 599 -1.40 -35.46 -4.74
C LEU A 599 -0.35 -35.95 -3.73
N THR A 600 -0.25 -37.27 -3.54
CA THR A 600 0.72 -37.86 -2.62
C THR A 600 2.15 -37.74 -3.15
N GLU A 601 2.36 -38.02 -4.43
CA GLU A 601 3.66 -37.84 -5.08
C GLU A 601 4.05 -36.36 -5.17
N THR A 602 3.10 -35.46 -5.39
CA THR A 602 3.36 -34.01 -5.37
C THR A 602 3.94 -33.58 -4.02
N ASP A 603 3.35 -33.99 -2.89
CA ASP A 603 3.91 -33.69 -1.56
C ASP A 603 5.33 -34.27 -1.37
N ARG A 604 5.57 -35.51 -1.80
CA ARG A 604 6.90 -36.13 -1.74
C ARG A 604 7.92 -35.33 -2.53
N ILE A 605 7.61 -34.98 -3.78
CA ILE A 605 8.54 -34.26 -4.66
C ILE A 605 8.78 -32.83 -4.15
N MET A 606 7.75 -32.14 -3.64
CA MET A 606 7.90 -30.83 -3.01
C MET A 606 8.90 -30.86 -1.85
N LYS A 607 8.85 -31.91 -1.01
CA LYS A 607 9.82 -32.12 0.09
C LYS A 607 11.22 -32.43 -0.42
N GLU A 608 11.36 -33.09 -1.56
CA GLU A 608 12.68 -33.35 -2.18
C GLU A 608 13.28 -32.10 -2.80
N ILE A 609 12.46 -31.27 -3.45
CA ILE A 609 12.86 -29.96 -3.96
C ILE A 609 13.39 -29.08 -2.82
N ASP A 610 12.71 -29.05 -1.67
CA ASP A 610 13.12 -28.24 -0.53
C ASP A 610 14.43 -28.67 0.14
N LYS A 611 14.92 -29.88 -0.12
CA LYS A 611 16.27 -30.30 0.29
C LYS A 611 17.36 -29.65 -0.55
N ILE A 612 17.00 -29.04 -1.68
CA ILE A 612 17.92 -28.37 -2.60
C ILE A 612 17.81 -26.87 -2.35
N GLU A 613 18.90 -26.24 -1.91
CA GLU A 613 18.90 -24.79 -1.69
C GLU A 613 18.72 -24.02 -3.00
N ILE A 614 17.55 -23.37 -3.11
CA ILE A 614 17.20 -22.38 -4.14
C ILE A 614 17.67 -21.02 -3.62
N GLU A 615 18.80 -20.54 -4.14
CA GLU A 615 19.45 -19.31 -3.67
C GLU A 615 18.94 -18.04 -4.32
#